data_AF-A0A3D8YVQ5-F1
#
_entry.id   AF-A0A3D8YVQ5-F1
#
_cell.length_a   1.000
_cell.length_b   1.000
_cell.length_c   1.000
_cell.angle_alpha   90.00
_cell.angle_beta   90.00
_cell.angle_gamma   90.00
#
_symmetry.space_group_name_H-M   'P 1'
#
loop_
_entity.id
_entity.type
_entity.pdbx_description
1 polymer ?
#
loop_
_entity_poly.entity_id
_entity_poly.type
_entity_poly.pdbx_seq_one_letter_code
_entity_poly.pdbx_strand_id
1 'polypeptide(L)'
;MSIYRKALADDFFRLHPMLQKRYAFDNPVFQASGTMHRISGGPKCLLPLFRLGARRKFVFPESGTDISFTIVNSSFTNSAGGEQVHWERKFSFPKKIRYFNALMSLDEQRMVVKDYLGEPPLFYSDLQFTVLDGGAMRIQSLNQRLILGRIEIPLPKLLQGLATVVESYDEVRRVFQIHVYVKNPLIGKVLSYEGEFIPDA
;
A
#
# COMPACT_ATOMS: atom_id res chain seq x y z
N MET A 1 -11.16 6.77 -15.88
CA MET A 1 -10.16 5.69 -16.09
C MET A 1 -9.21 5.76 -14.93
N SER A 2 -9.11 4.69 -14.13
CA SER A 2 -8.39 4.73 -12.86
C SER A 2 -6.92 5.13 -13.00
N ILE A 3 -6.36 5.67 -11.91
CA ILE A 3 -4.92 5.99 -11.82
C ILE A 3 -4.04 4.77 -12.16
N TYR A 4 -4.49 3.56 -11.83
CA TYR A 4 -3.77 2.31 -12.09
C TYR A 4 -3.79 1.92 -13.56
N ARG A 5 -4.95 2.04 -14.22
CA ARG A 5 -5.08 1.74 -15.64
C ARG A 5 -4.28 2.74 -16.49
N LYS A 6 -4.25 4.01 -16.08
CA LYS A 6 -3.35 5.01 -16.68
C LYS A 6 -1.87 4.66 -16.45
N ALA A 7 -1.48 4.32 -15.23
CA ALA A 7 -0.09 4.00 -14.89
C ALA A 7 0.45 2.75 -15.60
N LEU A 8 -0.39 1.72 -15.79
CA LEU A 8 -0.02 0.48 -16.46
C LEU A 8 -0.20 0.50 -17.98
N ALA A 9 -1.02 1.41 -18.51
CA ALA A 9 -1.40 1.45 -19.92
C ALA A 9 -1.86 0.05 -20.41
N ASP A 10 -1.29 -0.46 -21.50
CA ASP A 10 -1.66 -1.74 -22.11
C ASP A 10 -1.33 -2.95 -21.20
N ASP A 11 -0.34 -2.83 -20.31
CA ASP A 11 0.00 -3.90 -19.36
C ASP A 11 -1.16 -4.18 -18.39
N PHE A 12 -2.09 -3.24 -18.21
CA PHE A 12 -3.27 -3.44 -17.36
C PHE A 12 -4.08 -4.69 -17.80
N PHE A 13 -4.15 -4.96 -19.09
CA PHE A 13 -4.89 -6.11 -19.63
C PHE A 13 -4.19 -7.46 -19.40
N ARG A 14 -2.91 -7.45 -19.00
CA ARG A 14 -2.17 -8.65 -18.60
C ARG A 14 -2.43 -9.07 -17.15
N LEU A 15 -3.04 -8.18 -16.34
CA LEU A 15 -3.43 -8.53 -14.98
C LEU A 15 -4.46 -9.66 -14.99
N HIS A 16 -4.48 -10.42 -13.90
CA HIS A 16 -5.56 -11.37 -13.64
C HIS A 16 -6.93 -10.65 -13.69
N PRO A 17 -7.99 -11.24 -14.29
CA PRO A 17 -9.29 -10.56 -14.43
C PRO A 17 -9.88 -10.00 -13.13
N MET A 18 -9.69 -10.72 -12.01
CA MET A 18 -10.13 -10.25 -10.68
C MET A 18 -9.33 -9.05 -10.17
N LEU A 19 -8.03 -8.96 -10.50
CA LEU A 19 -7.23 -7.77 -10.21
C LEU A 19 -7.62 -6.61 -11.14
N GLN A 20 -7.93 -6.86 -12.41
CA GLN A 20 -8.46 -5.83 -13.31
C GLN A 20 -9.73 -5.21 -12.72
N LYS A 21 -10.69 -6.03 -12.27
CA LYS A 21 -11.92 -5.52 -11.62
C LYS A 21 -11.63 -4.67 -10.38
N ARG A 22 -10.71 -5.13 -9.51
CA ARG A 22 -10.29 -4.40 -8.30
C ARG A 22 -9.63 -3.05 -8.61
N TYR A 23 -8.74 -3.00 -9.59
CA TYR A 23 -7.95 -1.82 -9.93
C TYR A 23 -8.57 -0.93 -11.02
N ALA A 24 -9.62 -1.38 -11.70
CA ALA A 24 -10.41 -0.54 -12.60
C ALA A 24 -11.18 0.55 -11.84
N PHE A 25 -11.49 0.31 -10.56
CA PHE A 25 -12.27 1.22 -9.70
C PHE A 25 -13.56 1.70 -10.37
N ASP A 26 -14.31 0.76 -10.99
CA ASP A 26 -15.62 1.05 -11.58
C ASP A 26 -16.64 1.48 -10.50
N ASN A 27 -16.44 1.03 -9.26
CA ASN A 27 -17.16 1.49 -8.09
C ASN A 27 -16.32 2.51 -7.29
N PRO A 28 -16.95 3.54 -6.71
CA PRO A 28 -16.24 4.57 -5.94
C PRO A 28 -15.62 4.02 -4.65
N VAL A 29 -16.11 2.90 -4.13
CA VAL A 29 -15.59 2.27 -2.91
C VAL A 29 -15.47 0.76 -3.13
N PHE A 30 -14.32 0.21 -2.74
CA PHE A 30 -14.05 -1.22 -2.64
C PHE A 30 -13.76 -1.56 -1.17
N GLN A 31 -14.42 -2.57 -0.63
CA GLN A 31 -14.20 -3.06 0.73
C GLN A 31 -13.88 -4.55 0.70
N ALA A 32 -12.94 -4.97 1.54
CA ALA A 32 -12.59 -6.37 1.69
C ALA A 32 -12.09 -6.68 3.09
N SER A 33 -12.35 -7.91 3.52
CA SER A 33 -11.94 -8.45 4.80
C SER A 33 -11.14 -9.74 4.63
N GLY A 34 -10.24 -10.00 5.56
CA GLY A 34 -9.35 -11.15 5.47
C GLY A 34 -8.45 -11.33 6.69
N THR A 35 -7.39 -12.12 6.50
CA THR A 35 -6.44 -12.47 7.54
C THR A 35 -5.01 -12.34 7.04
N MET A 36 -4.18 -11.64 7.82
CA MET A 36 -2.74 -11.65 7.63
C MET A 36 -2.14 -12.83 8.40
N HIS A 37 -1.77 -13.88 7.67
CA HIS A 37 -1.16 -15.08 8.23
C HIS A 37 0.10 -14.77 9.02
N ARG A 38 0.91 -13.82 8.54
CA ARG A 38 2.12 -13.39 9.23
C ARG A 38 2.38 -11.92 9.03
N ILE A 39 2.65 -11.24 10.14
CA ILE A 39 3.15 -9.87 10.20
C ILE A 39 4.46 -9.88 10.98
N SER A 40 5.51 -9.32 10.38
CA SER A 40 6.80 -9.12 11.03
C SER A 40 7.17 -7.64 11.05
N GLY A 41 7.23 -7.08 12.25
CA GLY A 41 7.75 -5.74 12.49
C GLY A 41 9.28 -5.67 12.33
N GLY A 42 9.77 -4.45 12.14
CA GLY A 42 11.20 -4.16 12.02
C GLY A 42 11.96 -4.23 13.34
N PRO A 43 13.27 -3.93 13.32
CA PRO A 43 14.13 -4.08 14.48
C PRO A 43 13.72 -3.18 15.64
N LYS A 44 13.95 -3.67 16.86
CA LYS A 44 13.54 -3.01 18.11
C LYS A 44 14.15 -1.62 18.29
N CYS A 45 15.29 -1.32 17.68
CA CYS A 45 15.89 0.02 17.72
C CYS A 45 15.02 1.10 17.07
N LEU A 46 14.14 0.73 16.13
CA LEU A 46 13.21 1.66 15.47
C LEU A 46 11.85 1.78 16.18
N LEU A 47 11.69 1.11 17.33
CA LEU A 47 10.45 1.14 18.10
C LEU A 47 9.91 2.54 18.41
N PRO A 48 10.71 3.55 18.84
CA PRO A 48 10.18 4.88 19.11
C PRO A 48 9.63 5.55 17.84
N LEU A 49 10.35 5.42 16.71
CA LEU A 49 9.91 5.93 15.42
C LEU A 49 8.62 5.25 14.96
N PHE A 50 8.54 3.92 15.08
CA PHE A 50 7.35 3.17 14.73
C PHE A 50 6.15 3.49 15.63
N ARG A 51 6.35 3.77 16.92
CA ARG A 51 5.27 4.24 17.80
C ARG A 51 4.72 5.59 17.35
N LEU A 52 5.58 6.49 16.90
CA LEU A 52 5.16 7.78 16.34
C LEU A 52 4.40 7.58 15.02
N GLY A 53 4.93 6.73 14.14
CA GLY A 53 4.28 6.37 12.88
C GLY A 53 2.91 5.72 13.07
N ALA A 54 2.76 4.88 14.10
CA ALA A 54 1.50 4.18 14.37
C ALA A 54 0.38 5.15 14.78
N ARG A 55 0.73 6.21 15.52
CA ARG A 55 -0.22 7.30 15.87
C ARG A 55 -0.68 8.09 14.65
N ARG A 56 0.08 8.05 13.56
CA ARG A 56 -0.18 8.75 12.29
C ARG A 56 -0.67 7.79 11.20
N LYS A 57 -1.15 6.59 11.57
CA LYS A 57 -1.67 5.58 10.64
C LYS A 57 -0.69 5.21 9.51
N PHE A 58 0.62 5.25 9.76
CA PHE A 58 1.63 5.01 8.72
C PHE A 58 2.34 3.66 8.87
N VAL A 59 3.06 3.45 9.97
CA VAL A 59 3.85 2.22 10.18
C VAL A 59 3.70 1.80 11.63
N PHE A 60 3.88 0.51 11.90
CA PHE A 60 3.67 -0.03 13.24
C PHE A 60 4.68 -1.13 13.59
N PRO A 61 5.08 -1.25 14.87
CA PRO A 61 6.13 -2.18 15.29
C PRO A 61 5.64 -3.61 15.55
N GLU A 62 4.33 -3.84 15.55
CA GLU A 62 3.77 -5.12 15.94
C GLU A 62 4.12 -6.26 14.97
N SER A 63 4.29 -7.45 15.54
CA SER A 63 4.39 -8.72 14.83
C SER A 63 3.31 -9.65 15.36
N GLY A 64 2.87 -10.59 14.54
CA GLY A 64 1.83 -11.55 14.92
C GLY A 64 1.49 -12.48 13.77
N THR A 65 0.70 -13.49 14.08
CA THR A 65 0.11 -14.42 13.11
C THR A 65 -1.40 -14.34 13.20
N ASP A 66 -2.08 -14.68 12.11
CA ASP A 66 -3.54 -14.73 12.01
C ASP A 66 -4.22 -13.45 12.50
N ILE A 67 -3.75 -12.32 11.98
CA ILE A 67 -4.26 -10.99 12.35
C ILE A 67 -5.38 -10.60 11.40
N SER A 68 -6.58 -10.35 11.94
CA SER A 68 -7.71 -9.89 11.13
C SER A 68 -7.38 -8.56 10.44
N PHE A 69 -7.73 -8.49 9.17
CA PHE A 69 -7.39 -7.40 8.27
C PHE A 69 -8.62 -6.92 7.51
N THR A 70 -8.76 -5.60 7.37
CA THR A 70 -9.71 -5.00 6.45
C THR A 70 -9.03 -3.96 5.59
N ILE A 71 -9.47 -3.84 4.35
CA ILE A 71 -9.02 -2.83 3.41
C ILE A 71 -10.23 -2.12 2.79
N VAL A 72 -10.20 -0.80 2.83
CA VAL A 72 -11.19 0.06 2.17
C VAL A 72 -10.43 0.96 1.21
N ASN A 73 -10.76 0.87 -0.07
CA ASN A 73 -10.19 1.71 -1.10
C ASN A 73 -11.30 2.59 -1.68
N SER A 74 -11.16 3.91 -1.52
CA SER A 74 -12.16 4.89 -1.97
C SER A 74 -11.55 5.77 -3.07
N SER A 75 -12.16 5.78 -4.25
CA SER A 75 -11.79 6.67 -5.36
C SER A 75 -12.69 7.91 -5.38
N PHE A 76 -12.09 9.08 -5.56
CA PHE A 76 -12.80 10.34 -5.71
C PHE A 76 -12.00 11.32 -6.56
N THR A 77 -12.71 12.29 -7.13
CA THR A 77 -12.09 13.38 -7.89
C THR A 77 -11.91 14.58 -6.96
N ASN A 78 -10.69 15.12 -6.91
CA ASN A 78 -10.43 16.33 -6.15
C ASN A 78 -11.04 17.57 -6.84
N SER A 79 -11.05 18.72 -6.17
CA SER A 79 -11.55 19.99 -6.71
C SER A 79 -10.81 20.47 -7.97
N ALA A 80 -9.59 19.97 -8.22
CA ALA A 80 -8.80 20.26 -9.41
C ALA A 80 -9.05 19.27 -10.56
N GLY A 81 -10.03 18.35 -10.44
CA GLY A 81 -10.36 17.36 -11.47
C GLY A 81 -9.43 16.14 -11.51
N GLY A 82 -8.46 16.05 -10.61
CA GLY A 82 -7.54 14.91 -10.50
C GLY A 82 -8.14 13.76 -9.69
N GLU A 83 -8.05 12.54 -10.24
CA GLU A 83 -8.45 11.33 -9.55
C GLU A 83 -7.50 11.01 -8.39
N GLN A 84 -8.08 10.72 -7.23
CA GLN A 84 -7.38 10.29 -6.03
C GLN A 84 -7.98 9.00 -5.51
N VAL A 85 -7.13 8.17 -4.92
CA VAL A 85 -7.55 6.91 -4.30
C VAL A 85 -7.03 6.87 -2.87
N HIS A 86 -7.93 6.82 -1.91
CA HIS A 86 -7.61 6.67 -0.49
C HIS A 86 -7.64 5.19 -0.11
N TRP A 87 -6.53 4.68 0.42
CA TRP A 87 -6.39 3.33 0.92
C TRP A 87 -6.37 3.35 2.44
N GLU A 88 -7.31 2.64 3.03
CA GLU A 88 -7.42 2.46 4.47
C GLU A 88 -7.20 0.98 4.78
N ARG A 89 -6.11 0.68 5.47
CA ARG A 89 -5.77 -0.68 5.88
C ARG A 89 -5.82 -0.75 7.38
N LYS A 90 -6.62 -1.65 7.92
CA LYS A 90 -6.80 -1.85 9.36
C LYS A 90 -6.32 -3.26 9.75
N PHE A 91 -5.49 -3.31 10.77
CA PHE A 91 -4.95 -4.55 11.35
C PHE A 91 -5.40 -4.65 12.80
N SER A 92 -6.15 -5.70 13.13
CA SER A 92 -6.74 -5.90 14.45
C SER A 92 -5.91 -6.91 15.26
N PHE A 93 -4.86 -6.42 15.93
CA PHE A 93 -4.08 -7.25 16.85
C PHE A 93 -4.84 -7.50 18.16
N PRO A 94 -4.51 -8.55 18.93
CA PRO A 94 -5.26 -8.94 20.13
C PRO A 94 -5.50 -7.83 21.17
N LYS A 95 -4.60 -6.85 21.27
CA LYS A 95 -4.68 -5.76 22.26
C LYS A 95 -4.79 -4.36 21.63
N LYS A 96 -4.79 -4.24 20.30
CA LYS A 96 -4.64 -2.95 19.63
C LYS A 96 -5.02 -2.99 18.16
N ILE A 97 -5.49 -1.87 17.66
CA ILE A 97 -5.74 -1.66 16.23
C ILE A 97 -4.59 -0.83 15.65
N ARG A 98 -4.17 -1.18 14.43
CA ARG A 98 -3.21 -0.42 13.64
C ARG A 98 -3.78 -0.08 12.29
N TYR A 99 -3.33 1.05 11.76
CA TYR A 99 -3.72 1.55 10.46
C TYR A 99 -2.48 1.78 9.60
N PHE A 100 -2.62 1.55 8.30
CA PHE A 100 -1.61 1.87 7.29
C PHE A 100 -2.29 2.56 6.10
N ASN A 101 -2.56 3.85 6.26
CA ASN A 101 -3.33 4.62 5.31
C ASN A 101 -2.44 5.32 4.29
N ALA A 102 -2.97 5.48 3.08
CA ALA A 102 -2.28 6.06 1.94
C ALA A 102 -3.26 6.84 1.07
N LEU A 103 -2.87 8.03 0.61
CA LEU A 103 -3.61 8.81 -0.37
C LEU A 103 -2.81 8.88 -1.67
N MET A 104 -3.37 8.27 -2.72
CA MET A 104 -2.69 8.14 -4.00
C MET A 104 -3.28 9.04 -5.07
N SER A 105 -2.43 9.52 -5.98
CA SER A 105 -2.85 10.23 -7.19
C SER A 105 -1.81 10.02 -8.29
N LEU A 106 -2.22 10.12 -9.55
CA LEU A 106 -1.27 9.98 -10.66
C LEU A 106 -0.53 11.30 -10.92
N ASP A 107 0.78 11.20 -11.15
CA ASP A 107 1.55 12.21 -11.85
C ASP A 107 1.60 11.85 -13.33
N GLU A 108 0.77 12.50 -14.15
CA GLU A 108 0.65 12.19 -15.58
C GLU A 108 1.88 12.59 -16.40
N GLN A 109 2.72 13.50 -15.89
CA GLN A 109 3.94 13.90 -16.59
C GLN A 109 5.05 12.85 -16.41
N ARG A 110 5.18 12.33 -15.20
CA ARG A 110 6.20 11.33 -14.85
C ARG A 110 5.70 9.89 -14.99
N MET A 111 4.39 9.69 -15.18
CA MET A 111 3.71 8.39 -15.18
C MET A 111 4.03 7.55 -13.93
N VAL A 112 4.07 8.21 -12.78
CA VAL A 112 4.25 7.58 -11.47
C VAL A 112 3.05 7.87 -10.58
N VAL A 113 2.68 6.92 -9.73
CA VAL A 113 1.64 7.17 -8.73
C VAL A 113 2.31 7.79 -7.52
N LYS A 114 1.84 8.97 -7.14
CA LYS A 114 2.21 9.69 -5.93
C LYS A 114 1.49 9.05 -4.76
N ASP A 115 2.21 8.60 -3.75
CA ASP A 115 1.66 7.93 -2.57
C ASP A 115 2.01 8.71 -1.29
N TYR A 116 0.99 9.31 -0.69
CA TYR A 116 1.08 10.07 0.56
C TYR A 116 0.67 9.20 1.73
N LEU A 117 1.62 8.88 2.59
CA LEU A 117 1.49 7.84 3.62
C LEU A 117 1.23 8.45 5.01
N GLY A 118 0.16 7.98 5.65
CA GLY A 118 -0.28 8.41 6.98
C GLY A 118 -1.27 9.57 6.99
N GLU A 119 -1.81 9.85 8.18
CA GLU A 119 -2.81 10.89 8.42
C GLU A 119 -2.47 11.76 9.65
N PRO A 120 -2.18 13.06 9.45
CA PRO A 120 -1.80 13.65 8.16
C PRO A 120 -0.49 13.03 7.62
N PRO A 121 -0.23 13.12 6.30
CA PRO A 121 0.89 12.46 5.67
C PRO A 121 2.24 12.81 6.30
N LEU A 122 3.05 11.78 6.58
CA LEU A 122 4.42 11.93 7.07
C LEU A 122 5.45 11.64 5.97
N PHE A 123 5.09 10.78 5.04
CA PHE A 123 5.98 10.33 3.97
C PHE A 123 5.28 10.43 2.63
N TYR A 124 6.08 10.71 1.62
CA TYR A 124 5.72 10.59 0.22
C TYR A 124 6.57 9.48 -0.40
N SER A 125 5.97 8.70 -1.29
CA SER A 125 6.68 7.78 -2.17
C SER A 125 6.17 7.92 -3.61
N ASP A 126 7.10 7.96 -4.56
CA ASP A 126 6.76 7.58 -5.93
C ASP A 126 6.50 6.05 -5.93
N LEU A 127 5.46 5.60 -6.60
CA LEU A 127 5.14 4.18 -6.80
C LEU A 127 5.16 3.84 -8.29
N GLN A 128 5.80 2.72 -8.59
CA GLN A 128 5.78 2.07 -9.89
C GLN A 128 4.93 0.80 -9.83
N PHE A 129 4.04 0.65 -10.81
CA PHE A 129 3.18 -0.51 -10.97
C PHE A 129 3.68 -1.32 -12.16
N THR A 130 3.77 -2.63 -11.99
CA THR A 130 4.15 -3.56 -13.07
C THR A 130 3.33 -4.84 -12.94
N VAL A 131 3.13 -5.53 -14.06
CA VAL A 131 2.45 -6.83 -14.07
C VAL A 131 3.47 -7.94 -14.16
N LEU A 132 3.37 -8.90 -13.25
CA LEU A 132 4.17 -10.12 -13.25
C LEU A 132 3.67 -11.11 -14.29
N ASP A 133 4.54 -12.04 -14.67
CA ASP A 133 4.12 -13.27 -15.34
C ASP A 133 3.11 -14.01 -14.45
N GLY A 134 2.00 -14.45 -15.05
CA GLY A 134 0.85 -14.99 -14.31
C GLY A 134 -0.19 -13.96 -13.87
N GLY A 135 -0.01 -12.68 -14.21
CA GLY A 135 -1.04 -11.64 -14.05
C GLY A 135 -1.14 -11.02 -12.65
N ALA A 136 -0.16 -11.27 -11.78
CA ALA A 136 -0.09 -10.62 -10.47
C ALA A 136 0.38 -9.16 -10.60
N MET A 137 -0.12 -8.30 -9.72
CA MET A 137 0.31 -6.91 -9.61
C MET A 137 1.56 -6.82 -8.73
N ARG A 138 2.60 -6.12 -9.19
CA ARG A 138 3.76 -5.74 -8.38
C ARG A 138 3.82 -4.22 -8.26
N ILE A 139 3.88 -3.74 -7.03
CA ILE A 139 4.02 -2.31 -6.70
C ILE A 139 5.36 -2.12 -6.01
N GLN A 140 6.15 -1.17 -6.50
CA GLN A 140 7.47 -0.85 -5.95
C GLN A 140 7.55 0.63 -5.60
N SER A 141 8.02 0.92 -4.39
CA SER A 141 8.35 2.30 -4.02
C SER A 141 9.68 2.72 -4.66
N LEU A 142 9.73 3.96 -5.13
CA LEU A 142 10.92 4.58 -5.69
C LEU A 142 11.42 5.69 -4.76
N ASN A 143 11.52 6.93 -5.26
CA ASN A 143 12.02 8.05 -4.48
C ASN A 143 11.04 8.40 -3.36
N GLN A 144 11.58 8.61 -2.17
CA GLN A 144 10.80 8.96 -0.99
C GLN A 144 11.19 10.33 -0.46
N ARG A 145 10.20 11.02 0.11
CA ARG A 145 10.37 12.32 0.76
C ARG A 145 9.72 12.29 2.12
N LEU A 146 10.30 13.02 3.06
CA LEU A 146 9.70 13.31 4.35
C LEU A 146 8.81 14.56 4.20
N ILE A 147 7.62 14.51 4.76
CA ILE A 147 6.66 15.61 4.74
C ILE A 147 6.65 16.27 6.12
N LEU A 148 7.02 17.56 6.16
CA LEU A 148 7.00 18.39 7.35
C LEU A 148 6.09 19.59 7.10
N GLY A 149 4.80 19.40 7.35
CA GLY A 149 3.78 20.40 7.06
C GLY A 149 3.64 20.64 5.56
N ARG A 150 4.13 21.79 5.07
CA ARG A 150 4.10 22.16 3.64
C ARG A 150 5.41 21.87 2.90
N ILE A 151 6.43 21.40 3.61
CA ILE A 151 7.76 21.17 3.04
C ILE A 151 7.92 19.67 2.76
N GLU A 152 8.35 19.34 1.54
CA GLU A 152 8.77 17.99 1.17
C GLU A 152 10.30 17.93 1.08
N ILE A 153 10.93 17.09 1.91
CA ILE A 153 12.38 16.93 1.97
C ILE A 153 12.76 15.58 1.38
N PRO A 154 13.50 15.52 0.25
CA PRO A 154 13.99 14.27 -0.31
C PRO A 154 14.81 13.47 0.70
N LEU A 155 14.50 12.18 0.84
CA LEU A 155 15.24 11.30 1.73
C LEU A 155 16.46 10.72 1.02
N PRO A 156 17.66 10.76 1.64
CA PRO A 156 18.82 10.03 1.16
C PRO A 156 18.49 8.55 0.99
N LYS A 157 19.00 7.92 -0.08
CA LYS A 157 18.71 6.50 -0.40
C LYS A 157 18.88 5.55 0.79
N LEU A 158 19.88 5.80 1.63
CA LEU A 158 20.17 4.99 2.83
C LEU A 158 19.07 5.05 3.90
N LEU A 159 18.25 6.11 3.92
CA LEU A 159 17.15 6.30 4.88
C LEU A 159 15.78 5.93 4.32
N GLN A 160 15.71 5.51 3.05
CA GLN A 160 14.45 5.12 2.41
C GLN A 160 13.99 3.75 2.89
N GLY A 161 12.68 3.58 3.02
CA GLY A 161 12.00 2.31 3.26
C GLY A 161 11.44 1.78 1.95
N LEU A 162 12.25 1.01 1.21
CA LEU A 162 11.88 0.44 -0.07
C LEU A 162 10.84 -0.67 0.11
N ALA A 163 9.59 -0.37 -0.24
CA ALA A 163 8.46 -1.27 -0.25
C ALA A 163 8.36 -2.02 -1.58
N THR A 164 8.07 -3.31 -1.50
CA THR A 164 7.61 -4.15 -2.60
C THR A 164 6.33 -4.84 -2.16
N VAL A 165 5.27 -4.64 -2.93
CA VAL A 165 3.98 -5.30 -2.74
C VAL A 165 3.74 -6.19 -3.94
N VAL A 166 3.29 -7.41 -3.68
CA VAL A 166 2.76 -8.30 -4.72
C VAL A 166 1.34 -8.65 -4.32
N GLU A 167 0.39 -8.38 -5.21
CA GLU A 167 -0.99 -8.83 -5.09
C GLU A 167 -1.31 -9.81 -6.22
N SER A 168 -1.84 -10.97 -5.87
CA SER A 168 -2.28 -12.01 -6.81
C SER A 168 -3.70 -12.47 -6.47
N TYR A 169 -4.31 -13.25 -7.36
CA TYR A 169 -5.59 -13.89 -7.11
C TYR A 169 -5.43 -15.41 -7.23
N ASP A 170 -5.93 -16.14 -6.24
CA ASP A 170 -5.98 -17.60 -6.23
C ASP A 170 -7.37 -18.04 -6.70
N GLU A 171 -7.44 -18.63 -7.90
CA GLU A 171 -8.70 -19.08 -8.51
C GLU A 171 -9.35 -20.28 -7.79
N VAL A 172 -8.53 -21.12 -7.15
CA VAL A 172 -9.02 -22.34 -6.46
C VAL A 172 -9.68 -21.95 -5.16
N ARG A 173 -9.01 -21.11 -4.37
CA ARG A 173 -9.53 -20.63 -3.07
C ARG A 173 -10.43 -19.40 -3.20
N ARG A 174 -10.43 -18.75 -4.37
CA ARG A 174 -11.17 -17.52 -4.69
C ARG A 174 -10.84 -16.34 -3.78
N VAL A 175 -9.56 -16.21 -3.42
CA VAL A 175 -9.06 -15.17 -2.52
C VAL A 175 -8.02 -14.30 -3.22
N PHE A 176 -7.96 -13.02 -2.84
CA PHE A 176 -6.80 -12.19 -3.14
C PHE A 176 -5.69 -12.54 -2.15
N GLN A 177 -4.47 -12.65 -2.64
CA GLN A 177 -3.29 -12.79 -1.80
C GLN A 177 -2.46 -11.52 -1.88
N ILE A 178 -1.89 -11.12 -0.75
CA ILE A 178 -1.02 -9.95 -0.67
C ILE A 178 0.25 -10.32 0.09
N HIS A 179 1.38 -9.93 -0.47
CA HIS A 179 2.68 -10.01 0.18
C HIS A 179 3.36 -8.64 0.13
N VAL A 180 3.66 -8.09 1.30
CA VAL A 180 4.31 -6.79 1.46
C VAL A 180 5.64 -6.99 2.16
N TYR A 181 6.67 -6.40 1.59
CA TYR A 181 8.01 -6.38 2.16
C TYR A 181 8.62 -5.00 2.05
N VAL A 182 8.93 -4.39 3.18
CA VAL A 182 9.59 -3.08 3.29
C VAL A 182 10.97 -3.28 3.86
N LYS A 183 11.99 -2.79 3.15
CA LYS A 183 13.39 -2.85 3.57
C LYS A 183 14.04 -1.47 3.56
N ASN A 184 14.88 -1.22 4.54
CA ASN A 184 15.80 -0.09 4.54
C ASN A 184 17.22 -0.61 4.20
N PRO A 185 18.00 0.09 3.35
CA PRO A 185 19.33 -0.38 2.95
C PRO A 185 20.33 -0.58 4.10
N LEU A 186 20.21 0.19 5.19
CA LEU A 186 21.13 0.10 6.34
C LEU A 186 20.64 -0.90 7.38
N ILE A 187 19.34 -0.89 7.67
CA ILE A 187 18.76 -1.55 8.84
C ILE A 187 18.11 -2.90 8.48
N GLY A 188 17.95 -3.19 7.18
CA GLY A 188 17.31 -4.40 6.69
C GLY A 188 15.79 -4.31 6.74
N LYS A 189 15.11 -5.37 7.17
CA LYS A 189 13.64 -5.45 7.15
C LYS A 189 13.00 -4.43 8.09
N VAL A 190 12.10 -3.60 7.57
CA VAL A 190 11.34 -2.57 8.31
C VAL A 190 9.96 -3.08 8.68
N LEU A 191 9.28 -3.75 7.75
CA LEU A 191 7.95 -4.33 7.94
C LEU A 191 7.75 -5.38 6.86
N SER A 192 7.13 -6.50 7.20
CA SER A 192 6.56 -7.39 6.20
C SER A 192 5.23 -7.94 6.67
N TYR A 193 4.31 -8.16 5.75
CA TYR A 193 3.10 -8.92 6.03
C TYR A 193 2.65 -9.70 4.82
N GLU A 194 2.06 -10.85 5.08
CA GLU A 194 1.48 -11.71 4.05
C GLU A 194 0.14 -12.27 4.53
N GLY A 195 -0.80 -12.40 3.60
CA GLY A 195 -2.15 -12.80 3.92
C GLY A 195 -3.06 -12.87 2.72
N GLU A 196 -4.33 -13.04 3.02
CA GLU A 196 -5.38 -13.16 2.03
C GLU A 196 -6.65 -12.42 2.46
N PHE A 197 -7.44 -12.00 1.48
CA PHE A 197 -8.71 -11.31 1.72
C PHE A 197 -9.70 -11.55 0.57
N ILE A 198 -10.97 -11.33 0.87
CA ILE A 198 -12.08 -11.40 -0.09
C ILE A 198 -12.87 -10.09 -0.06
N PRO A 199 -13.43 -9.64 -1.19
CA PRO A 199 -14.37 -8.52 -1.20
C PRO A 199 -15.53 -8.78 -0.25
N ASP A 200 -15.93 -7.76 0.50
CA ASP A 200 -17.13 -7.82 1.31
C ASP A 200 -18.37 -7.87 0.39
N ALA A 201 -19.44 -8.52 0.85
CA ALA A 201 -20.68 -8.73 0.08
C ALA A 201 -21.55 -7.46 -0.03
#